data_AF-A0A1H9S719-F1
#
_entry.id   AF-A0A1H9S719-F1
#
_cell.length_a   1.000
_cell.length_b   1.000
_cell.length_c   1.000
_cell.angle_alpha   90.00
_cell.angle_beta   90.00
_cell.angle_gamma   90.00
#
_symmetry.space_group_name_H-M   'P 1'
#
loop_
_entity.id
_entity.type
_entity.pdbx_description
1 polymer ?
#
loop_
_entity_poly.entity_id
_entity_poly.type
_entity_poly.pdbx_seq_one_letter_code
_entity_poly.pdbx_strand_id
1 'polypeptide(L)'
;MRKVRTRSLAIATAVALSLTGLHAPTSMADELGPRTTPNSQKKCDDKLLLDYGHIDLQMLMDDDNDIDIKVKDETFIHGSPLEYRDPEDLVLGIYDNALIEPVHFLKEPAYSFVGDQTSKFYYLPQTQNSEILWPGYNTMGVDYGKFDGTVDLHIKPLNIPAGASYGLFVDGVLGQPGEVVIDSTKNDYTINTTYDAHVHTNWAFSTPGTYELAVSYTGTLKDGTKVSSGDHLLTFAIGNDAVRNCLQPEPKPEPKPEPKPEPKPEPKPEPKPEPKPEPKPEPKPEPKPEPKPEPKPEPKPEPKPEPKPEPKPEPKPEPKPTPDPKPDPKSSNGSSGVEAVKIAAIVTVLGALLGTFASLNGPLRILAKYLNLPFF
;
A
#
# COMPACT_ATOMS: atom_id res chain seq x y z
N MET A 1 -24.00 69.38 62.04
CA MET A 1 -25.03 68.32 62.11
C MET A 1 -24.63 67.19 61.16
N ARG A 2 -24.56 65.95 61.67
CA ARG A 2 -23.88 64.78 61.08
C ARG A 2 -24.78 64.03 60.07
N LYS A 3 -24.18 63.54 58.98
CA LYS A 3 -24.76 62.56 58.03
C LYS A 3 -24.64 61.13 58.58
N VAL A 4 -25.71 60.37 58.47
CA VAL A 4 -25.80 58.95 58.87
C VAL A 4 -25.28 58.06 57.74
N ARG A 5 -24.42 57.10 58.08
CA ARG A 5 -23.99 55.96 57.24
C ARG A 5 -24.57 54.68 57.85
N THR A 6 -25.29 53.90 57.06
CA THR A 6 -25.68 52.53 57.39
C THR A 6 -24.60 51.56 56.90
N ARG A 7 -24.06 50.73 57.80
CA ARG A 7 -23.24 49.55 57.49
C ARG A 7 -24.06 48.32 57.88
N SER A 8 -24.31 47.43 56.93
CA SER A 8 -24.79 46.07 57.22
C SER A 8 -23.59 45.13 57.27
N LEU A 9 -23.49 44.39 58.38
CA LEU A 9 -22.48 43.38 58.67
C LEU A 9 -23.15 42.01 58.42
N ALA A 10 -22.60 41.20 57.51
CA ALA A 10 -23.02 39.82 57.29
C ALA A 10 -21.92 38.86 57.75
N ILE A 11 -22.36 37.87 58.53
CA ILE A 11 -21.59 36.88 59.28
C ILE A 11 -21.01 35.84 58.31
N ALA A 12 -19.72 35.53 58.46
CA ALA A 12 -19.05 34.44 57.76
C ALA A 12 -19.21 33.12 58.54
N THR A 13 -19.80 32.11 57.90
CA THR A 13 -19.78 30.73 58.37
C THR A 13 -18.97 29.91 57.36
N ALA A 14 -17.79 29.45 57.77
CA ALA A 14 -16.94 28.58 56.95
C ALA A 14 -17.36 27.12 57.14
N VAL A 15 -17.72 26.44 56.05
CA VAL A 15 -17.84 24.98 55.99
C VAL A 15 -16.67 24.48 55.16
N ALA A 16 -15.79 23.71 55.79
CA ALA A 16 -14.71 23.02 55.09
C ALA A 16 -15.25 21.71 54.48
N LEU A 17 -15.34 21.65 53.15
CA LEU A 17 -15.47 20.37 52.42
C LEU A 17 -14.08 19.86 52.07
N SER A 18 -13.72 18.71 52.62
CA SER A 18 -12.58 17.90 52.17
C SER A 18 -12.92 17.25 50.82
N LEU A 19 -12.30 17.73 49.74
CA LEU A 19 -12.28 17.00 48.47
C LEU A 19 -11.22 15.89 48.53
N THR A 20 -11.66 14.65 48.67
CA THR A 20 -10.89 13.48 48.25
C THR A 20 -10.87 13.45 46.72
N GLY A 21 -9.68 13.55 46.13
CA GLY A 21 -9.48 13.59 44.68
C GLY A 21 -9.93 12.30 43.99
N LEU A 22 -10.94 12.41 43.13
CA LEU A 22 -11.12 11.46 42.03
C LEU A 22 -9.95 11.68 41.05
N HIS A 23 -9.09 10.68 40.91
CA HIS A 23 -8.15 10.63 39.80
C HIS A 23 -8.96 10.34 38.53
N ALA A 24 -9.00 11.30 37.62
CA ALA A 24 -9.40 11.04 36.24
C ALA A 24 -8.42 10.02 35.64
N PRO A 25 -8.89 9.02 34.85
CA PRO A 25 -7.97 8.15 34.14
C PRO A 25 -7.11 9.01 33.22
N THR A 26 -5.80 8.88 33.38
CA THR A 26 -4.79 9.49 32.53
C THR A 26 -5.10 9.14 31.08
N SER A 27 -5.32 10.16 30.26
CA SER A 27 -5.44 10.01 28.81
C SER A 27 -4.19 9.32 28.26
N MET A 28 -4.38 8.29 27.42
CA MET A 28 -3.30 7.60 26.69
C MET A 28 -2.53 8.52 25.71
N ALA A 29 -2.84 9.81 25.66
CA ALA A 29 -2.15 10.79 24.83
C ALA A 29 -0.74 11.19 25.35
N ASP A 30 -0.43 10.92 26.62
CA ASP A 30 0.84 11.37 27.23
C ASP A 30 2.02 10.39 27.05
N GLU A 31 1.83 9.23 26.41
CA GLU A 31 2.93 8.30 26.08
C GLU A 31 3.55 8.55 24.68
N LEU A 32 3.02 9.52 23.93
CA LEU A 32 3.70 10.09 22.79
C LEU A 32 4.42 11.35 23.31
N GLY A 33 5.73 11.24 23.53
CA GLY A 33 6.56 12.34 24.00
C GLY A 33 6.34 13.66 23.23
N PRO A 34 6.80 14.80 23.76
CA PRO A 34 6.52 16.11 23.17
C PRO A 34 6.82 16.08 21.69
N ARG A 35 5.81 16.40 20.85
CA ARG A 35 5.92 16.56 19.39
C ARG A 35 7.17 17.37 19.10
N THR A 36 8.26 16.68 18.77
CA THR A 36 9.55 17.29 18.52
C THR A 36 9.41 18.20 17.30
N THR A 37 10.10 19.33 17.36
CA THR A 37 10.24 20.39 16.34
C THR A 37 9.90 19.99 14.89
N PRO A 38 9.23 20.84 14.10
CA PRO A 38 8.80 20.55 12.71
C PRO A 38 9.89 20.24 11.67
N ASN A 39 11.16 20.07 12.08
CA ASN A 39 12.31 20.25 11.18
C ASN A 39 13.36 19.14 11.24
N SER A 40 13.06 17.96 11.78
CA SER A 40 13.91 16.77 11.61
C SER A 40 13.13 15.69 10.88
N GLN A 41 13.52 15.40 9.63
CA GLN A 41 13.05 14.24 8.89
C GLN A 41 13.23 12.99 9.74
N LYS A 42 12.14 12.29 10.05
CA LYS A 42 12.21 11.00 10.72
C LYS A 42 12.77 9.98 9.74
N LYS A 43 13.67 9.12 10.21
CA LYS A 43 14.27 8.08 9.38
C LYS A 43 14.16 6.71 10.04
N CYS A 44 13.84 5.71 9.24
CA CYS A 44 14.03 4.32 9.59
C CYS A 44 15.41 3.91 9.05
N ASP A 45 16.40 3.76 9.92
CA ASP A 45 17.82 3.68 9.52
C ASP A 45 18.24 4.83 8.57
N ASP A 46 18.52 4.55 7.30
CA ASP A 46 18.87 5.52 6.28
C ASP A 46 17.67 6.03 5.44
N LYS A 47 16.56 5.30 5.49
CA LYS A 47 15.32 5.57 4.74
C LYS A 47 14.46 6.64 5.39
N LEU A 48 13.80 7.47 4.57
CA LEU A 48 12.86 8.48 5.05
C LEU A 48 11.55 7.82 5.50
N LEU A 49 11.06 8.20 6.68
CA LEU A 49 9.75 7.76 7.17
C LEU A 49 8.67 8.76 6.72
N LEU A 50 7.72 8.29 5.92
CA LEU A 50 6.48 9.01 5.60
C LEU A 50 5.35 8.39 6.41
N ASP A 51 4.80 9.13 7.38
CA ASP A 51 3.85 8.59 8.36
C ASP A 51 2.52 9.35 8.45
N TYR A 52 2.32 10.36 7.60
CA TYR A 52 1.02 11.00 7.36
C TYR A 52 1.01 11.74 6.01
N GLY A 53 -0.16 12.19 5.57
CA GLY A 53 -0.29 13.00 4.35
C GLY A 53 -0.55 12.18 3.08
N HIS A 54 -0.64 12.86 1.95
CA HIS A 54 -1.01 12.26 0.67
C HIS A 54 0.23 11.76 -0.08
N ILE A 55 0.17 10.53 -0.57
CA ILE A 55 1.15 9.98 -1.50
C ILE A 55 0.44 9.21 -2.61
N ASP A 56 1.09 9.10 -3.77
CA ASP A 56 0.67 8.15 -4.79
C ASP A 56 1.85 7.30 -5.30
N LEU A 57 1.60 6.03 -5.58
CA LEU A 57 2.44 5.24 -6.47
C LEU A 57 2.25 5.75 -7.89
N GLN A 58 3.14 6.63 -8.33
CA GLN A 58 3.08 7.29 -9.63
C GLN A 58 3.82 6.46 -10.68
N MET A 59 3.12 6.14 -11.77
CA MET A 59 3.75 5.71 -13.01
C MET A 59 4.31 6.93 -13.75
N LEU A 60 5.56 6.83 -14.18
CA LEU A 60 6.18 7.76 -15.11
C LEU A 60 6.41 7.06 -16.45
N MET A 61 6.33 7.82 -17.53
CA MET A 61 6.64 7.36 -18.88
C MET A 61 7.41 8.47 -19.59
N ASP A 62 8.56 8.14 -20.17
CA ASP A 62 9.37 9.10 -20.91
C ASP A 62 9.04 9.11 -22.42
N ASP A 63 9.79 9.93 -23.17
CA ASP A 63 9.60 10.09 -24.61
C ASP A 63 9.98 8.82 -25.41
N ASP A 64 10.85 7.97 -24.86
CA ASP A 64 11.30 6.70 -25.45
C ASP A 64 10.37 5.52 -25.10
N ASN A 65 9.32 5.78 -24.31
CA ASN A 65 8.34 4.83 -23.78
C ASN A 65 8.87 3.92 -22.67
N ASP A 66 10.04 4.24 -22.10
CA ASP A 66 10.48 3.60 -20.87
C ASP A 66 9.58 4.08 -19.72
N ILE A 67 9.24 3.15 -18.84
CA ILE A 67 8.34 3.41 -17.71
C ILE A 67 9.07 3.21 -16.40
N ASP A 68 8.67 3.96 -15.39
CA ASP A 68 9.25 3.94 -14.05
C ASP A 68 8.14 4.10 -13.01
N ILE A 69 8.41 3.72 -11.76
CA ILE A 69 7.52 3.94 -10.62
C ILE A 69 8.23 4.79 -9.57
N LYS A 70 7.55 5.84 -9.12
CA LYS A 70 8.00 6.69 -8.00
C LYS A 70 6.89 6.85 -6.98
N VAL A 71 7.26 7.12 -5.74
CA VAL A 71 6.32 7.66 -4.76
C VAL A 71 6.25 9.18 -4.97
N LYS A 72 5.09 9.64 -5.43
CA LYS A 72 4.74 11.06 -5.47
C LYS A 72 4.42 11.52 -4.06
N ASP A 73 5.36 12.22 -3.42
CA ASP A 73 5.27 12.70 -2.04
C ASP A 73 4.63 14.10 -2.00
N GLU A 74 3.36 14.15 -1.60
CA GLU A 74 2.56 15.37 -1.36
C GLU A 74 2.21 15.51 0.12
N THR A 75 3.07 15.00 1.00
CA THR A 75 2.83 15.02 2.44
C THR A 75 3.06 16.42 3.04
N PHE A 76 3.83 17.27 2.35
CA PHE A 76 4.22 18.64 2.76
C PHE A 76 4.86 18.71 4.16
N ILE A 77 5.33 17.58 4.70
CA ILE A 77 5.84 17.43 6.08
C ILE A 77 7.15 18.19 6.30
N HIS A 78 7.91 18.40 5.22
CA HIS A 78 9.25 18.97 5.28
C HIS A 78 9.34 20.36 4.63
N GLY A 79 8.21 21.00 4.35
CA GLY A 79 8.18 22.28 3.62
C GLY A 79 8.72 22.19 2.19
N SER A 80 8.93 20.97 1.71
CA SER A 80 9.41 20.67 0.36
C SER A 80 8.31 20.92 -0.68
N PRO A 81 8.68 21.32 -1.91
CA PRO A 81 7.79 21.17 -3.05
C PRO A 81 7.44 19.68 -3.26
N LEU A 82 6.50 19.42 -4.16
CA LEU A 82 6.23 18.08 -4.67
C LEU A 82 7.56 17.35 -5.01
N GLU A 83 7.76 16.17 -4.43
CA GLU A 83 8.94 15.33 -4.67
C GLU A 83 8.53 13.96 -5.22
N TYR A 84 9.36 13.41 -6.11
CA TYR A 84 9.24 12.03 -6.59
C TYR A 84 10.40 11.24 -6.00
N ARG A 85 10.08 10.21 -5.22
CA ARG A 85 11.06 9.43 -4.46
C ARG A 85 11.09 7.99 -4.93
N ASP A 86 12.26 7.36 -4.85
CA ASP A 86 12.39 5.92 -5.05
C ASP A 86 11.69 5.18 -3.89
N PRO A 87 10.86 4.15 -4.17
CA PRO A 87 10.22 3.35 -3.11
C PRO A 87 11.22 2.78 -2.11
N GLU A 88 12.42 2.43 -2.56
CA GLU A 88 13.50 1.85 -1.76
C GLU A 88 14.01 2.77 -0.65
N ASP A 89 13.96 4.09 -0.89
CA ASP A 89 14.43 5.14 0.02
C ASP A 89 13.42 5.47 1.12
N LEU A 90 12.26 4.79 1.11
CA LEU A 90 11.13 5.10 1.96
C LEU A 90 10.75 3.96 2.89
N VAL A 91 10.18 4.35 4.03
CA VAL A 91 9.30 3.50 4.83
C VAL A 91 7.98 4.24 5.04
N LEU A 92 6.87 3.56 4.74
CA LEU A 92 5.52 4.06 4.97
C LEU A 92 5.06 3.64 6.36
N GLY A 93 4.99 4.59 7.28
CA GLY A 93 4.65 4.34 8.69
C GLY A 93 3.16 4.46 8.96
N ILE A 94 2.53 3.39 9.45
CA ILE A 94 1.11 3.37 9.82
C ILE A 94 1.00 3.09 11.32
N TYR A 95 0.58 4.07 12.11
CA TYR A 95 0.44 3.94 13.57
C TYR A 95 -0.90 3.32 14.00
N ASP A 96 -1.05 3.03 15.29
CA ASP A 96 -2.26 2.40 15.85
C ASP A 96 -3.52 3.29 15.77
N ASN A 97 -3.39 4.58 15.41
CA ASN A 97 -4.55 5.43 15.12
C ASN A 97 -5.27 5.05 13.81
N ALA A 98 -4.65 4.22 12.97
CA ALA A 98 -5.31 3.59 11.81
C ALA A 98 -6.02 2.26 12.16
N LEU A 99 -5.94 1.80 13.41
CA LEU A 99 -6.50 0.52 13.84
C LEU A 99 -8.03 0.65 14.06
N ILE A 100 -8.82 -0.15 13.34
CA ILE A 100 -10.28 -0.14 13.47
C ILE A 100 -10.85 -1.51 13.81
N GLU A 101 -12.06 -1.53 14.36
CA GLU A 101 -12.87 -2.75 14.49
C GLU A 101 -13.64 -3.02 13.19
N PRO A 102 -13.91 -4.29 12.84
CA PRO A 102 -14.73 -4.64 11.69
C PRO A 102 -16.13 -4.02 11.76
N VAL A 103 -16.35 -2.98 10.96
CA VAL A 103 -17.65 -2.34 10.75
C VAL A 103 -18.55 -3.22 9.87
N HIS A 104 -19.87 -3.03 9.94
CA HIS A 104 -20.86 -4.00 9.43
C HIS A 104 -20.67 -4.43 7.96
N PHE A 105 -20.24 -3.52 7.07
CA PHE A 105 -20.04 -3.83 5.64
C PHE A 105 -18.78 -4.67 5.38
N LEU A 106 -17.76 -4.58 6.24
CA LEU A 106 -16.55 -5.40 6.10
C LEU A 106 -16.75 -6.84 6.55
N LYS A 107 -17.92 -7.16 7.14
CA LYS A 107 -18.30 -8.52 7.53
C LYS A 107 -18.79 -9.39 6.38
N GLU A 108 -18.89 -8.84 5.17
CA GLU A 108 -19.24 -9.61 3.99
C GLU A 108 -18.10 -10.57 3.59
N PRO A 109 -18.40 -11.76 3.04
CA PRO A 109 -17.38 -12.74 2.64
C PRO A 109 -16.33 -12.20 1.66
N ALA A 110 -16.69 -11.19 0.87
CA ALA A 110 -15.80 -10.52 -0.07
C ALA A 110 -14.57 -9.89 0.63
N TYR A 111 -14.71 -9.43 1.88
CA TYR A 111 -13.64 -8.78 2.65
C TYR A 111 -12.95 -9.71 3.65
N SER A 112 -13.11 -11.02 3.50
CA SER A 112 -12.49 -12.03 4.38
C SER A 112 -10.96 -11.99 4.40
N PHE A 113 -10.33 -11.33 3.42
CA PHE A 113 -8.89 -11.10 3.38
C PHE A 113 -8.38 -10.22 4.52
N VAL A 114 -9.23 -9.44 5.18
CA VAL A 114 -8.86 -8.56 6.30
C VAL A 114 -8.64 -9.33 7.62
N GLY A 115 -8.93 -10.64 7.63
CA GLY A 115 -8.72 -11.56 8.77
C GLY A 115 -10.01 -12.18 9.26
N ASP A 116 -9.97 -12.81 10.44
CA ASP A 116 -11.21 -13.16 11.12
C ASP A 116 -12.00 -11.87 11.40
N GLN A 117 -13.29 -11.87 11.08
CA GLN A 117 -14.18 -10.71 11.11
C GLN A 117 -14.46 -10.19 12.54
N THR A 118 -13.55 -10.49 13.47
CA THR A 118 -13.59 -10.27 14.91
C THR A 118 -12.34 -9.55 15.42
N SER A 119 -11.22 -9.62 14.71
CA SER A 119 -9.98 -8.94 15.09
C SER A 119 -9.90 -7.52 14.52
N LYS A 120 -9.23 -6.63 15.24
CA LYS A 120 -8.90 -5.31 14.72
C LYS A 120 -7.87 -5.42 13.60
N PHE A 121 -7.90 -4.49 12.66
CA PHE A 121 -6.98 -4.40 11.52
C PHE A 121 -6.65 -2.94 11.22
N TYR A 122 -5.55 -2.71 10.50
CA TYR A 122 -5.14 -1.36 10.10
C TYR A 122 -5.84 -0.98 8.80
N TYR A 123 -6.47 0.20 8.79
CA TYR A 123 -7.30 0.66 7.70
C TYR A 123 -6.92 2.07 7.27
N LEU A 124 -6.57 2.21 6.00
CA LEU A 124 -6.35 3.51 5.36
C LEU A 124 -7.55 3.74 4.43
N PRO A 125 -8.43 4.70 4.73
CA PRO A 125 -9.66 4.90 3.98
C PRO A 125 -9.42 5.48 2.59
N GLN A 126 -10.28 5.10 1.64
CA GLN A 126 -10.38 5.71 0.32
C GLN A 126 -10.59 7.22 0.41
N THR A 127 -11.38 7.69 1.39
CA THR A 127 -11.55 9.12 1.66
C THR A 127 -10.44 9.61 2.59
N GLN A 128 -9.80 10.73 2.24
CA GLN A 128 -8.69 11.27 3.00
C GLN A 128 -9.01 11.44 4.50
N ASN A 129 -8.14 10.86 5.34
CA ASN A 129 -8.05 11.14 6.75
C ASN A 129 -6.72 11.83 7.04
N SER A 130 -6.76 13.10 7.46
CA SER A 130 -5.56 13.91 7.68
C SER A 130 -4.68 13.47 8.86
N GLU A 131 -5.13 12.53 9.68
CA GLU A 131 -4.39 12.04 10.86
C GLU A 131 -3.47 10.85 10.54
N ILE A 132 -3.57 10.28 9.33
CA ILE A 132 -2.83 9.10 8.90
C ILE A 132 -2.27 9.30 7.49
N LEU A 133 -1.41 8.38 7.05
CA LEU A 133 -0.92 8.35 5.66
C LEU A 133 -2.08 7.97 4.73
N TRP A 134 -2.14 8.61 3.57
CA TRP A 134 -3.19 8.42 2.57
C TRP A 134 -2.57 8.03 1.22
N PRO A 135 -2.35 6.71 0.99
CA PRO A 135 -1.72 6.20 -0.22
C PRO A 135 -2.73 5.89 -1.33
N GLY A 136 -2.40 6.37 -2.53
CA GLY A 136 -3.09 6.03 -3.78
C GLY A 136 -2.15 5.48 -4.84
N TYR A 137 -2.68 5.33 -6.05
CA TYR A 137 -1.90 5.10 -7.26
C TYR A 137 -2.29 6.10 -8.34
N ASN A 138 -1.34 6.43 -9.21
CA ASN A 138 -1.48 7.53 -10.14
C ASN A 138 -0.81 7.21 -11.47
N THR A 139 -1.59 7.32 -12.55
CA THR A 139 -1.13 7.17 -13.93
C THR A 139 -1.46 8.43 -14.75
N MET A 140 -1.84 9.53 -14.10
CA MET A 140 -1.99 10.83 -14.77
C MET A 140 -0.67 11.24 -15.42
N GLY A 141 -0.77 11.70 -16.67
CA GLY A 141 0.39 12.04 -17.50
C GLY A 141 0.91 10.90 -18.37
N VAL A 142 0.41 9.67 -18.20
CA VAL A 142 0.72 8.54 -19.09
C VAL A 142 -0.16 8.61 -20.34
N ASP A 143 0.44 8.45 -21.53
CA ASP A 143 -0.31 8.38 -22.79
C ASP A 143 -0.84 6.96 -23.03
N TYR A 144 -2.04 6.68 -22.51
CA TYR A 144 -2.75 5.42 -22.75
C TYR A 144 -3.01 5.15 -24.24
N GLY A 145 -2.96 6.17 -25.11
CA GLY A 145 -3.04 6.01 -26.55
C GLY A 145 -1.90 5.17 -27.14
N LYS A 146 -0.81 4.96 -26.42
CA LYS A 146 0.32 4.11 -26.83
C LYS A 146 0.15 2.63 -26.48
N PHE A 147 -0.75 2.30 -25.55
CA PHE A 147 -0.92 0.95 -25.04
C PHE A 147 -1.99 0.16 -25.81
N ASP A 148 -1.79 -1.16 -25.88
CA ASP A 148 -2.75 -2.15 -26.34
C ASP A 148 -3.33 -2.89 -25.13
N GLY A 149 -4.47 -2.40 -24.63
CA GLY A 149 -5.13 -2.94 -23.45
C GLY A 149 -4.86 -2.12 -22.19
N THR A 150 -4.29 -2.76 -21.18
CA THR A 150 -4.16 -2.21 -19.83
C THR A 150 -2.74 -1.80 -19.48
N VAL A 151 -2.66 -0.88 -18.52
CA VAL A 151 -1.47 -0.65 -17.70
C VAL A 151 -1.75 -1.26 -16.33
N ASP A 152 -0.86 -2.14 -15.90
CA ASP A 152 -1.08 -2.99 -14.73
C ASP A 152 -0.13 -2.56 -13.60
N LEU A 153 -0.70 -2.18 -12.45
CA LEU A 153 0.05 -2.02 -11.21
C LEU A 153 0.09 -3.36 -10.47
N HIS A 154 1.28 -3.85 -10.17
CA HIS A 154 1.49 -5.01 -9.31
C HIS A 154 1.93 -4.58 -7.92
N ILE A 155 1.36 -5.19 -6.88
CA ILE A 155 1.76 -5.00 -5.48
C ILE A 155 1.85 -6.39 -4.83
N LYS A 156 3.01 -7.04 -4.96
CA LYS A 156 3.23 -8.44 -4.55
C LYS A 156 3.97 -8.53 -3.22
N PRO A 157 3.65 -9.47 -2.33
CA PRO A 157 4.40 -9.65 -1.10
C PRO A 157 5.76 -10.27 -1.40
N LEU A 158 6.83 -9.68 -0.85
CA LEU A 158 8.15 -10.30 -0.77
C LEU A 158 8.37 -10.92 0.60
N ASN A 159 8.04 -10.16 1.65
CA ASN A 159 8.17 -10.58 3.04
C ASN A 159 7.15 -9.82 3.88
N ILE A 160 6.28 -10.55 4.56
CA ILE A 160 5.21 -10.00 5.40
C ILE A 160 5.13 -10.81 6.69
N PRO A 161 4.51 -10.30 7.77
CA PRO A 161 4.41 -11.05 9.01
C PRO A 161 3.72 -12.41 8.80
N ALA A 162 4.15 -13.43 9.56
CA ALA A 162 3.64 -14.78 9.37
C ALA A 162 2.12 -14.86 9.59
N GLY A 163 1.40 -15.39 8.60
CA GLY A 163 -0.06 -15.49 8.62
C GLY A 163 -0.78 -14.16 8.35
N ALA A 164 -0.06 -13.09 8.02
CA ALA A 164 -0.66 -11.82 7.67
C ALA A 164 -1.20 -11.81 6.24
N SER A 165 -2.13 -10.90 6.00
CA SER A 165 -2.72 -10.58 4.72
C SER A 165 -2.91 -9.07 4.58
N TYR A 166 -3.09 -8.65 3.34
CA TYR A 166 -3.49 -7.29 3.01
C TYR A 166 -4.41 -7.30 1.80
N GLY A 167 -5.13 -6.20 1.60
CA GLY A 167 -5.92 -6.02 0.40
C GLY A 167 -6.34 -4.59 0.19
N LEU A 168 -6.69 -4.30 -1.05
CA LEU A 168 -7.16 -3.00 -1.50
C LEU A 168 -8.57 -3.17 -2.06
N PHE A 169 -9.43 -2.20 -1.77
CA PHE A 169 -10.82 -2.23 -2.24
C PHE A 169 -11.39 -0.82 -2.37
N VAL A 170 -12.40 -0.67 -3.21
CA VAL A 170 -13.16 0.57 -3.36
C VAL A 170 -14.55 0.41 -2.80
N ASP A 171 -15.06 1.47 -2.18
CA ASP A 171 -16.42 1.48 -1.67
C ASP A 171 -17.43 1.45 -2.83
N GLY A 172 -18.53 0.71 -2.63
CA GLY A 172 -19.63 0.69 -3.58
C GLY A 172 -20.36 2.04 -3.63
N VAL A 173 -20.82 2.43 -4.82
CA VAL A 173 -21.68 3.59 -4.99
C VAL A 173 -23.14 3.16 -5.12
N LEU A 174 -24.05 3.85 -4.42
CA LEU A 174 -25.52 3.71 -4.47
C LEU A 174 -26.06 2.54 -5.31
N GLY A 175 -26.23 1.38 -4.68
CA GLY A 175 -26.82 0.18 -5.31
C GLY A 175 -25.83 -0.74 -6.02
N GLN A 176 -24.56 -0.35 -6.13
CA GLN A 176 -23.46 -1.22 -6.56
C GLN A 176 -22.64 -1.68 -5.36
N PRO A 177 -22.23 -2.96 -5.31
CA PRO A 177 -21.32 -3.43 -4.27
C PRO A 177 -19.94 -2.78 -4.43
N GLY A 178 -19.19 -2.71 -3.34
CA GLY A 178 -17.76 -2.39 -3.40
C GLY A 178 -16.99 -3.46 -4.14
N GLU A 179 -15.79 -3.11 -4.60
CA GLU A 179 -14.93 -3.99 -5.39
C GLU A 179 -13.60 -4.20 -4.67
N VAL A 180 -13.20 -5.45 -4.51
CA VAL A 180 -11.87 -5.82 -4.02
C VAL A 180 -10.95 -5.88 -5.22
N VAL A 181 -9.92 -5.03 -5.22
CA VAL A 181 -8.96 -4.91 -6.34
C VAL A 181 -7.63 -5.59 -6.03
N ILE A 182 -7.33 -5.86 -4.75
CA ILE A 182 -6.22 -6.73 -4.32
C ILE A 182 -6.69 -7.59 -3.17
N ASP A 183 -6.43 -8.89 -3.24
CA ASP A 183 -6.67 -9.86 -2.17
C ASP A 183 -5.46 -10.80 -2.07
N SER A 184 -4.60 -10.53 -1.09
CA SER A 184 -3.37 -11.30 -0.92
C SER A 184 -3.64 -12.77 -0.57
N THR A 185 -4.80 -13.11 -0.02
CA THR A 185 -5.16 -14.50 0.32
C THR A 185 -5.50 -15.32 -0.92
N LYS A 186 -5.85 -14.66 -2.02
CA LYS A 186 -6.13 -15.28 -3.32
C LYS A 186 -4.94 -15.23 -4.28
N ASN A 187 -3.80 -14.68 -3.85
CA ASN A 187 -2.68 -14.34 -4.71
C ASN A 187 -3.04 -13.38 -5.85
N ASP A 188 -3.99 -12.47 -5.58
CA ASP A 188 -4.37 -11.42 -6.51
C ASP A 188 -3.71 -10.11 -6.09
N TYR A 189 -2.81 -9.63 -6.94
CA TYR A 189 -1.87 -8.54 -6.66
C TYR A 189 -1.88 -7.47 -7.74
N THR A 190 -2.83 -7.52 -8.68
CA THR A 190 -2.77 -6.70 -9.89
C THR A 190 -3.99 -5.80 -10.01
N ILE A 191 -3.74 -4.51 -10.19
CA ILE A 191 -4.76 -3.52 -10.51
C ILE A 191 -4.59 -3.14 -11.97
N ASN A 192 -5.60 -3.42 -12.79
CA ASN A 192 -5.61 -3.05 -14.20
C ASN A 192 -6.21 -1.66 -14.39
N THR A 193 -5.54 -0.82 -15.17
CA THR A 193 -6.02 0.52 -15.55
C THR A 193 -6.11 0.65 -17.07
N THR A 194 -7.10 1.38 -17.57
CA THR A 194 -7.36 1.57 -19.02
C THR A 194 -7.43 3.04 -19.43
N TYR A 195 -7.26 3.95 -18.46
CA TYR A 195 -7.29 5.39 -18.63
C TYR A 195 -6.37 6.01 -17.58
N ASP A 196 -5.94 7.24 -17.83
CA ASP A 196 -5.13 8.02 -16.91
C ASP A 196 -5.95 8.34 -15.66
N ALA A 197 -5.46 7.91 -14.50
CA ALA A 197 -6.26 7.93 -13.28
C ALA A 197 -5.44 8.38 -12.08
N HIS A 198 -6.10 9.06 -11.17
CA HIS A 198 -5.62 9.32 -9.82
C HIS A 198 -6.63 8.69 -8.86
N VAL A 199 -6.24 7.58 -8.24
CA VAL A 199 -7.18 6.74 -7.48
C VAL A 199 -6.65 6.48 -6.08
N HIS A 200 -7.54 6.68 -5.11
CA HIS A 200 -7.37 6.23 -3.75
C HIS A 200 -8.29 5.06 -3.51
N THR A 201 -7.74 4.00 -2.92
CA THR A 201 -8.48 2.82 -2.49
C THR A 201 -8.44 2.76 -0.98
N ASN A 202 -9.33 1.95 -0.41
CA ASN A 202 -9.15 1.50 0.95
C ASN A 202 -7.99 0.51 0.99
N TRP A 203 -7.06 0.67 1.92
CA TRP A 203 -6.03 -0.32 2.23
C TRP A 203 -6.34 -0.97 3.57
N ALA A 204 -6.18 -2.28 3.65
CA ALA A 204 -6.31 -3.03 4.89
C ALA A 204 -5.11 -3.96 5.12
N PHE A 205 -4.61 -3.99 6.34
CA PHE A 205 -3.55 -4.90 6.79
C PHE A 205 -4.00 -5.65 8.04
N SER A 206 -3.93 -6.97 8.01
CA SER A 206 -4.50 -7.83 9.06
C SER A 206 -3.71 -7.81 10.38
N THR A 207 -2.42 -7.49 10.34
CA THR A 207 -1.50 -7.75 11.47
C THR A 207 -0.42 -6.66 11.52
N PRO A 208 0.01 -6.20 12.72
CA PRO A 208 1.15 -5.30 12.80
C PRO A 208 2.46 -5.99 12.39
N GLY A 209 3.43 -5.21 11.93
CA GLY A 209 4.76 -5.67 11.52
C GLY A 209 5.26 -4.96 10.27
N THR A 210 6.39 -5.44 9.75
CA THR A 210 6.99 -4.91 8.52
C THR A 210 6.46 -5.68 7.32
N TYR A 211 5.97 -4.96 6.32
CA TYR A 211 5.56 -5.51 5.03
C TYR A 211 6.48 -4.98 3.94
N GLU A 212 7.18 -5.88 3.28
CA GLU A 212 8.02 -5.62 2.12
C GLU A 212 7.28 -6.10 0.88
N LEU A 213 6.87 -5.14 0.04
CA LEU A 213 6.06 -5.39 -1.15
C LEU A 213 6.86 -4.99 -2.39
N ALA A 214 6.91 -5.89 -3.38
CA ALA A 214 7.39 -5.57 -4.72
C ALA A 214 6.29 -4.80 -5.47
N VAL A 215 6.57 -3.56 -5.85
CA VAL A 215 5.68 -2.73 -6.66
C VAL A 215 6.24 -2.52 -8.06
N SER A 216 5.41 -2.68 -9.08
CA SER A 216 5.83 -2.46 -10.47
C SER A 216 4.66 -2.09 -11.37
N TYR A 217 4.93 -1.30 -12.40
CA TYR A 217 4.00 -1.09 -13.52
C TYR A 217 4.43 -1.93 -14.71
N THR A 218 3.47 -2.54 -15.39
CA THR A 218 3.70 -3.20 -16.69
C THR A 218 2.64 -2.81 -17.71
N GLY A 219 2.95 -2.99 -18.99
CA GLY A 219 2.00 -2.78 -20.07
C GLY A 219 2.51 -3.34 -21.39
N THR A 220 1.63 -3.37 -22.38
CA THR A 220 1.99 -3.72 -23.77
C THR A 220 1.67 -2.52 -24.66
N LEU A 221 2.65 -2.05 -25.44
CA LEU A 221 2.47 -0.99 -26.43
C LEU A 221 1.77 -1.53 -27.68
N LYS A 222 1.20 -0.64 -28.51
CA LYS A 222 0.49 -1.00 -29.75
C LYS A 222 1.34 -1.70 -30.81
N ASP A 223 2.65 -1.59 -30.73
CA ASP A 223 3.58 -2.32 -31.59
C ASP A 223 3.91 -3.73 -31.07
N GLY A 224 3.35 -4.12 -29.91
CA GLY A 224 3.58 -5.38 -29.23
C GLY A 224 4.75 -5.37 -28.23
N THR A 225 5.46 -4.25 -28.09
CA THR A 225 6.56 -4.12 -27.12
C THR A 225 6.01 -4.17 -25.69
N LYS A 226 6.60 -5.01 -24.84
CA LYS A 226 6.27 -5.04 -23.42
C LYS A 226 7.16 -4.07 -22.66
N VAL A 227 6.55 -3.24 -21.84
CA VAL A 227 7.24 -2.28 -20.97
C VAL A 227 7.03 -2.65 -19.51
N SER A 228 8.04 -2.37 -18.68
CA SER A 228 8.04 -2.67 -17.25
C SER A 228 8.90 -1.65 -16.52
N SER A 229 8.46 -1.20 -15.35
CA SER A 229 9.29 -0.37 -14.47
C SER A 229 10.39 -1.17 -13.77
N GLY A 230 10.31 -2.51 -13.82
CA GLY A 230 11.01 -3.37 -12.87
C GLY A 230 10.33 -3.35 -11.49
N ASP A 231 10.67 -4.35 -10.66
CA ASP A 231 10.16 -4.46 -9.31
C ASP A 231 10.94 -3.52 -8.38
N HIS A 232 10.21 -2.66 -7.68
CA HIS A 232 10.74 -1.79 -6.63
C HIS A 232 10.30 -2.27 -5.25
N LEU A 233 11.18 -2.16 -4.25
CA LEU A 233 10.88 -2.54 -2.87
C LEU A 233 10.18 -1.38 -2.15
N LEU A 234 8.90 -1.55 -1.85
CA LEU A 234 8.14 -0.66 -0.97
C LEU A 234 7.97 -1.27 0.42
N THR A 235 8.41 -0.54 1.45
CA THR A 235 8.33 -1.01 2.83
C THR A 235 7.23 -0.27 3.60
N PHE A 236 6.32 -1.02 4.23
CA PHE A 236 5.40 -0.49 5.24
C PHE A 236 5.81 -0.95 6.64
N ALA A 237 5.77 -0.04 7.62
CA ALA A 237 5.86 -0.35 9.04
C ALA A 237 4.46 -0.17 9.66
N ILE A 238 3.79 -1.29 9.93
CA ILE A 238 2.39 -1.32 10.41
C ILE A 238 2.36 -1.51 11.93
N GLY A 239 1.77 -0.55 12.65
CA GLY A 239 1.64 -0.53 14.09
C GLY A 239 2.73 0.25 14.81
N ASN A 240 2.40 0.78 15.99
CA ASN A 240 3.30 1.60 16.81
C ASN A 240 4.64 0.92 17.10
N ASP A 241 4.64 -0.38 17.40
CA ASP A 241 5.87 -1.14 17.65
C ASP A 241 6.73 -1.25 16.40
N ALA A 242 6.14 -1.53 15.22
CA ALA A 242 6.90 -1.63 13.97
C ALA A 242 7.54 -0.28 13.60
N VAL A 243 6.79 0.82 13.72
CA VAL A 243 7.32 2.16 13.47
C VAL A 243 8.39 2.54 14.50
N ARG A 244 8.18 2.27 15.79
CA ARG A 244 9.20 2.51 16.83
C ARG A 244 10.47 1.71 16.59
N ASN A 245 10.34 0.45 16.19
CA ASN A 245 11.48 -0.42 15.91
C ASN A 245 12.26 0.09 14.69
N CYS A 246 11.60 0.58 13.64
CA CYS A 246 12.32 1.17 12.50
C CYS A 246 13.10 2.44 12.92
N LEU A 247 12.54 3.27 13.81
CA LEU A 247 13.15 4.53 14.23
C LEU A 247 14.36 4.33 15.15
N GLN A 248 14.52 3.13 15.70
CA GLN A 248 15.67 2.78 16.51
C GLN A 248 16.77 2.23 15.59
N PRO A 249 17.97 2.83 15.58
CA PRO A 249 19.10 2.22 14.88
C PRO A 249 19.37 0.84 15.48
N GLU A 250 19.54 -0.18 14.64
CA GLU A 250 19.91 -1.52 15.12
C GLU A 250 21.05 -1.40 16.14
N PRO A 251 20.95 -2.05 17.32
CA PRO A 251 22.06 -2.07 18.26
C PRO A 251 23.26 -2.69 17.52
N LYS A 252 24.31 -1.88 17.30
CA LYS A 252 25.57 -2.39 16.74
C LYS A 252 25.92 -3.68 17.48
N PRO A 253 26.24 -4.77 16.76
CA PRO A 253 26.71 -5.99 17.41
C PRO A 253 27.79 -5.62 18.41
N GLU A 254 27.61 -6.00 19.68
CA GLU A 254 28.65 -5.78 20.68
C GLU A 254 29.96 -6.31 20.11
N PRO A 255 31.06 -5.53 20.18
CA PRO A 255 32.34 -6.00 19.67
C PRO A 255 32.62 -7.35 20.31
N LYS A 256 32.75 -8.39 19.46
CA LYS A 256 33.16 -9.73 19.90
C LYS A 256 34.35 -9.54 20.85
N PRO A 257 34.34 -10.14 22.05
CA PRO A 257 35.46 -10.04 22.97
C PRO A 257 36.74 -10.33 22.19
N GLU A 258 37.68 -9.38 22.21
CA GLU A 258 39.00 -9.60 21.61
C GLU A 258 39.52 -10.93 22.14
N PRO A 259 39.96 -11.86 21.26
CA PRO A 259 40.52 -13.11 21.72
C PRO A 259 41.67 -12.78 22.67
N LYS A 260 41.56 -13.28 23.92
CA LYS A 260 42.63 -13.16 24.91
C LYS A 260 43.95 -13.58 24.25
N PRO A 261 45.03 -12.81 24.41
CA PRO A 261 46.33 -13.19 23.87
C PRO A 261 46.67 -14.61 24.31
N GLU A 262 46.86 -15.50 23.34
CA GLU A 262 47.34 -16.85 23.63
C GLU A 262 48.68 -16.74 24.37
N PRO A 263 48.91 -17.53 25.44
CA PRO A 263 50.18 -17.54 26.12
C PRO A 263 51.28 -17.91 25.14
N LYS A 264 52.34 -17.07 25.08
CA LYS A 264 53.53 -17.33 24.26
C LYS A 264 54.04 -18.75 24.50
N PRO A 265 54.23 -19.57 23.45
CA PRO A 265 54.83 -20.89 23.58
C PRO A 265 56.23 -20.76 24.20
N GLU A 266 56.52 -21.60 25.20
CA GLU A 266 57.87 -21.75 25.74
C GLU A 266 58.84 -22.14 24.61
N PRO A 267 60.09 -21.64 24.64
CA PRO A 267 61.08 -21.92 23.61
C PRO A 267 61.38 -23.42 23.55
N LYS A 268 61.17 -24.02 22.37
CA LYS A 268 61.53 -25.41 22.07
C LYS A 268 63.05 -25.61 22.13
N PRO A 269 63.53 -26.76 22.64
CA PRO A 269 64.95 -27.13 22.59
C PRO A 269 65.48 -27.20 21.15
N GLU A 270 66.73 -26.79 20.96
CA GLU A 270 67.43 -26.81 19.67
C GLU A 270 67.45 -28.20 19.02
N PRO A 271 67.18 -28.32 17.70
CA PRO A 271 67.20 -29.58 17.00
C PRO A 271 68.65 -30.04 16.71
N LYS A 272 68.92 -31.34 16.94
CA LYS A 272 70.15 -32.02 16.54
C LYS A 272 70.30 -32.06 15.01
N PRO A 273 71.53 -32.14 14.47
CA PRO A 273 71.79 -32.10 13.03
C PRO A 273 71.16 -33.25 12.25
N GLU A 274 70.57 -32.92 11.10
CA GLU A 274 69.94 -33.84 10.17
C GLU A 274 70.94 -34.76 9.45
N PRO A 275 70.62 -36.05 9.23
CA PRO A 275 71.36 -36.90 8.29
C PRO A 275 70.98 -36.60 6.83
N LYS A 276 71.97 -36.69 5.94
CA LYS A 276 71.86 -36.41 4.50
C LYS A 276 70.73 -37.22 3.83
N PRO A 277 69.97 -36.63 2.88
CA PRO A 277 68.97 -37.33 2.10
C PRO A 277 69.59 -38.34 1.12
N GLU A 278 69.07 -39.58 1.11
CA GLU A 278 69.27 -40.56 0.05
C GLU A 278 68.47 -40.19 -1.23
N PRO A 279 68.92 -40.66 -2.41
CA PRO A 279 68.37 -40.23 -3.70
C PRO A 279 66.94 -40.72 -3.95
N LYS A 280 66.11 -39.83 -4.51
CA LYS A 280 64.71 -40.07 -4.89
C LYS A 280 64.58 -41.22 -5.91
N PRO A 281 63.62 -42.14 -5.73
CA PRO A 281 63.17 -43.03 -6.80
C PRO A 281 62.40 -42.24 -7.87
N GLU A 282 62.65 -42.56 -9.14
CA GLU A 282 61.87 -42.05 -10.28
C GLU A 282 60.39 -42.50 -10.16
N PRO A 283 59.42 -41.58 -10.32
CA PRO A 283 58.01 -41.94 -10.34
C PRO A 283 57.67 -42.71 -11.63
N LYS A 284 57.04 -43.88 -11.44
CA LYS A 284 56.48 -44.70 -12.53
C LYS A 284 55.39 -43.96 -13.31
N PRO A 285 55.19 -44.26 -14.60
CA PRO A 285 54.16 -43.63 -15.43
C PRO A 285 52.75 -43.90 -14.87
N GLU A 286 51.95 -42.85 -14.76
CA GLU A 286 50.53 -42.93 -14.43
C GLU A 286 49.75 -43.72 -15.51
N PRO A 287 48.84 -44.62 -15.12
CA PRO A 287 48.00 -45.34 -16.07
C PRO A 287 46.99 -44.40 -16.74
N LYS A 288 46.84 -44.55 -18.06
CA LYS A 288 45.84 -43.83 -18.86
C LYS A 288 44.43 -44.02 -18.28
N PRO A 289 43.62 -42.96 -18.19
CA PRO A 289 42.21 -43.08 -17.80
C PRO A 289 41.46 -43.99 -18.76
N GLU A 290 40.72 -44.96 -18.21
CA GLU A 290 39.78 -45.78 -18.96
C GLU A 290 38.67 -44.90 -19.59
N PRO A 291 38.19 -45.24 -20.79
CA PRO A 291 37.14 -44.48 -21.46
C PRO A 291 35.84 -44.51 -20.65
N LYS A 292 35.26 -43.32 -20.42
CA LYS A 292 33.93 -43.17 -19.83
C LYS A 292 32.90 -43.99 -20.63
N PRO A 293 31.99 -44.72 -19.96
CA PRO A 293 30.87 -45.38 -20.63
C PRO A 293 30.04 -44.35 -21.41
N GLU A 294 29.71 -44.67 -22.67
CA GLU A 294 28.78 -43.88 -23.47
C GLU A 294 27.43 -43.77 -22.74
N PRO A 295 26.82 -42.56 -22.70
CA PRO A 295 25.50 -42.39 -22.13
C PRO A 295 24.49 -43.24 -22.91
N LYS A 296 23.72 -44.06 -22.17
CA LYS A 296 22.59 -44.80 -22.73
C LYS A 296 21.62 -43.82 -23.41
N PRO A 297 21.03 -44.19 -24.56
CA PRO A 297 20.05 -43.35 -25.24
C PRO A 297 18.90 -43.01 -24.29
N GLU A 298 18.53 -41.73 -24.25
CA GLU A 298 17.32 -41.27 -23.57
C GLU A 298 16.10 -42.02 -24.13
N PRO A 299 15.17 -42.48 -23.27
CA PRO A 299 13.93 -43.09 -23.73
C PRO A 299 13.16 -42.07 -24.58
N LYS A 300 12.78 -42.48 -25.80
CA LYS A 300 11.93 -41.69 -26.68
C LYS A 300 10.66 -41.27 -25.93
N PRO A 301 10.19 -40.02 -26.07
CA PRO A 301 8.92 -39.59 -25.53
C PRO A 301 7.81 -40.53 -25.98
N GLU A 302 7.01 -41.03 -25.04
CA GLU A 302 5.78 -41.73 -25.35
C GLU A 302 4.85 -40.80 -26.16
N PRO A 303 4.19 -41.30 -27.22
CA PRO A 303 3.28 -40.50 -28.01
C PRO A 303 2.15 -39.99 -27.13
N LYS A 304 1.95 -38.66 -27.13
CA LYS A 304 0.80 -38.01 -26.51
C LYS A 304 -0.49 -38.69 -27.01
N PRO A 305 -1.45 -39.00 -26.11
CA PRO A 305 -2.76 -39.49 -26.52
C PRO A 305 -3.40 -38.53 -27.52
N GLU A 306 -3.90 -39.06 -28.63
CA GLU A 306 -4.67 -38.28 -29.59
C GLU A 306 -5.88 -37.64 -28.88
N PRO A 307 -6.16 -36.35 -29.14
CA PRO A 307 -7.33 -35.70 -28.57
C PRO A 307 -8.60 -36.43 -29.02
N LYS A 308 -9.42 -36.83 -28.03
CA LYS A 308 -10.76 -37.39 -28.30
C LYS A 308 -11.56 -36.37 -29.12
N PRO A 309 -12.36 -36.84 -30.11
CA PRO A 309 -13.25 -35.95 -30.87
C PRO A 309 -14.16 -35.18 -29.93
N GLU A 310 -14.21 -33.86 -30.12
CA GLU A 310 -15.17 -33.00 -29.43
C GLU A 310 -16.61 -33.49 -29.70
N PRO A 311 -17.45 -33.59 -28.67
CA PRO A 311 -18.85 -33.94 -28.87
C PRO A 311 -19.54 -32.87 -29.73
N LYS A 312 -20.25 -33.32 -30.77
CA LYS A 312 -21.06 -32.45 -31.63
C LYS A 312 -22.04 -31.64 -30.77
N PRO A 313 -22.24 -30.34 -31.07
CA PRO A 313 -23.23 -29.52 -30.38
C PRO A 313 -24.62 -30.15 -30.46
N GLU A 314 -25.29 -30.26 -29.32
CA GLU A 314 -26.70 -30.64 -29.27
C GLU A 314 -27.54 -29.59 -30.03
N PRO A 315 -28.57 -30.01 -30.78
CA PRO A 315 -29.44 -29.08 -31.48
C PRO A 315 -30.20 -28.20 -30.48
N LYS A 316 -30.12 -26.88 -30.71
CA LYS A 316 -30.87 -25.87 -29.95
C LYS A 316 -32.38 -26.20 -29.97
N PRO A 317 -33.08 -26.08 -28.82
CA PRO A 317 -34.53 -26.20 -28.78
C PRO A 317 -35.20 -25.21 -29.74
N GLU A 318 -36.21 -25.68 -30.46
CA GLU A 318 -37.05 -24.83 -31.31
C GLU A 318 -37.73 -23.73 -30.47
N PRO A 319 -37.76 -22.48 -30.97
CA PRO A 319 -38.43 -21.40 -30.27
C PRO A 319 -39.94 -21.65 -30.21
N LYS A 320 -40.51 -21.50 -29.00
CA LYS A 320 -41.96 -21.48 -28.81
C LYS A 320 -42.58 -20.32 -29.60
N PRO A 321 -43.77 -20.50 -30.20
CA PRO A 321 -44.45 -19.44 -30.92
C PRO A 321 -44.79 -18.28 -29.97
N THR A 322 -44.40 -17.07 -30.38
CA THR A 322 -44.77 -15.80 -29.76
C THR A 322 -46.27 -15.53 -29.92
N PRO A 323 -46.95 -14.98 -28.89
CA PRO A 323 -48.33 -14.51 -29.03
C PRO A 323 -48.45 -13.36 -30.04
N ASP A 324 -49.58 -13.32 -30.75
CA ASP A 324 -49.91 -12.28 -31.74
C ASP A 324 -49.85 -10.85 -31.16
N PRO A 325 -49.28 -9.88 -31.90
CA PRO A 325 -49.21 -8.49 -31.47
C PRO A 325 -50.58 -7.80 -31.60
N LYS A 326 -50.95 -7.06 -30.54
CA LYS A 326 -52.05 -6.09 -30.56
C LYS A 326 -51.65 -4.90 -31.45
N PRO A 327 -52.55 -4.25 -32.20
CA PRO A 327 -52.19 -3.15 -33.10
C PRO A 327 -51.81 -1.88 -32.32
N ASP A 328 -50.62 -1.34 -32.60
CA ASP A 328 -50.18 -0.02 -32.14
C ASP A 328 -50.65 1.12 -33.07
N PRO A 329 -50.94 2.31 -32.54
CA PRO A 329 -51.04 3.53 -33.33
C PRO A 329 -49.67 4.21 -33.50
N LYS A 330 -49.13 4.06 -34.72
CA LYS A 330 -48.31 4.96 -35.56
C LYS A 330 -47.31 5.95 -34.93
N SER A 331 -46.12 5.90 -35.58
CA SER A 331 -45.12 6.96 -35.84
C SER A 331 -44.27 7.40 -34.65
N SER A 332 -42.94 7.53 -34.74
CA SER A 332 -42.06 7.63 -35.90
C SER A 332 -40.58 7.46 -35.50
N ASN A 333 -39.81 6.81 -36.39
CA ASN A 333 -38.41 7.03 -36.76
C ASN A 333 -37.23 6.80 -35.77
N GLY A 334 -36.27 6.01 -36.27
CA GLY A 334 -34.81 6.11 -36.03
C GLY A 334 -34.27 5.07 -35.05
N SER A 335 -33.65 3.95 -35.49
CA SER A 335 -32.22 3.83 -35.85
C SER A 335 -31.33 4.19 -34.66
N SER A 336 -30.43 3.39 -34.11
CA SER A 336 -29.83 2.10 -34.46
C SER A 336 -28.71 1.90 -33.42
N GLY A 337 -28.33 0.65 -33.14
CA GLY A 337 -26.93 0.38 -32.78
C GLY A 337 -26.65 0.23 -31.30
N VAL A 338 -26.07 -0.93 -31.02
CA VAL A 338 -25.54 -1.45 -29.75
C VAL A 338 -24.34 -0.61 -29.31
N GLU A 339 -24.23 -0.26 -28.03
CA GLU A 339 -22.96 0.19 -27.45
C GLU A 339 -22.74 -0.36 -26.04
N ALA A 340 -21.47 -0.70 -25.81
CA ALA A 340 -20.90 -1.33 -24.63
C ALA A 340 -21.09 -0.50 -23.35
N VAL A 341 -21.19 -1.21 -22.23
CA VAL A 341 -21.22 -0.66 -20.88
C VAL A 341 -19.90 0.05 -20.61
N LYS A 342 -19.89 1.39 -20.71
CA LYS A 342 -18.83 2.26 -20.23
C LYS A 342 -19.09 2.54 -18.75
N ILE A 343 -18.24 2.02 -17.87
CA ILE A 343 -18.22 2.39 -16.45
C ILE A 343 -17.52 3.74 -16.36
N ALA A 344 -18.30 4.81 -16.18
CA ALA A 344 -17.77 6.14 -15.88
C ALA A 344 -17.70 6.29 -14.34
N ALA A 345 -16.49 6.21 -13.80
CA ALA A 345 -16.23 6.68 -12.44
C ALA A 345 -16.14 8.22 -12.48
N ILE A 346 -17.21 8.89 -12.04
CA ILE A 346 -17.21 10.34 -11.85
C ILE A 346 -16.57 10.61 -10.48
N VAL A 347 -15.28 10.93 -10.44
CA VAL A 347 -14.63 11.47 -9.24
C VAL A 347 -14.89 12.98 -9.20
N THR A 348 -15.64 13.42 -8.20
CA THR A 348 -15.86 14.85 -7.95
C THR A 348 -14.66 15.39 -7.16
N VAL A 349 -13.79 16.16 -7.83
CA VAL A 349 -12.82 17.05 -7.18
C VAL A 349 -13.52 18.37 -6.89
N LEU A 350 -13.85 18.65 -5.62
CA LEU A 350 -14.18 20.00 -5.15
C LEU A 350 -13.80 20.11 -3.67
N GLY A 351 -12.73 20.85 -3.34
CA GLY A 351 -12.45 21.11 -1.93
C GLY A 351 -11.16 21.78 -1.50
N ALA A 352 -10.30 22.30 -2.36
CA ALA A 352 -9.19 23.14 -1.88
C ALA A 352 -8.73 24.15 -2.93
N LEU A 353 -9.29 25.37 -2.88
CA LEU A 353 -8.58 26.63 -3.12
C LEU A 353 -9.54 27.81 -2.94
N LEU A 354 -9.00 28.89 -2.36
CA LEU A 354 -9.60 30.14 -1.83
C LEU A 354 -9.81 30.05 -0.31
N GLY A 355 -8.93 30.60 0.53
CA GLY A 355 -8.15 31.82 0.37
C GLY A 355 -8.48 32.72 1.56
N THR A 356 -7.52 32.86 2.46
CA THR A 356 -7.54 33.77 3.61
C THR A 356 -7.78 35.22 3.17
N PHE A 357 -8.80 35.90 3.72
CA PHE A 357 -8.72 37.33 4.09
C PHE A 357 -9.86 37.72 5.04
N ALA A 358 -9.46 38.19 6.23
CA ALA A 358 -10.05 39.23 7.07
C ALA A 358 -11.51 39.17 7.54
N SER A 359 -11.63 38.96 8.85
CA SER A 359 -12.57 39.59 9.81
C SER A 359 -13.21 40.90 9.33
N LEU A 360 -14.56 40.97 9.34
CA LEU A 360 -15.34 42.13 9.78
C LEU A 360 -16.83 41.79 9.94
N ASN A 361 -17.41 42.31 11.01
CA ASN A 361 -18.76 42.12 11.55
C ASN A 361 -19.91 42.55 10.61
N GLY A 362 -21.06 41.84 10.67
CA GLY A 362 -22.39 42.43 10.42
C GLY A 362 -23.39 41.57 9.62
N PRO A 363 -24.71 41.53 9.97
CA PRO A 363 -25.69 40.66 9.33
C PRO A 363 -26.57 41.34 8.26
N LEU A 364 -27.13 40.49 7.38
CA LEU A 364 -28.40 40.63 6.63
C LEU A 364 -28.48 41.65 5.47
N ARG A 365 -28.62 41.15 4.23
CA ARG A 365 -29.81 41.29 3.31
C ARG A 365 -29.45 41.32 1.80
N ILE A 366 -30.24 40.55 1.02
CA ILE A 366 -30.77 40.87 -0.34
C ILE A 366 -29.74 40.72 -1.50
N LEU A 367 -29.95 40.07 -2.65
CA LEU A 367 -31.13 39.65 -3.42
C LEU A 367 -30.75 38.54 -4.43
N ALA A 368 -31.73 37.71 -4.77
CA ALA A 368 -31.71 36.72 -5.84
C ALA A 368 -31.70 37.33 -7.25
N LYS A 369 -31.01 36.67 -8.20
CA LYS A 369 -31.44 36.52 -9.61
C LYS A 369 -30.56 35.51 -10.33
N TYR A 370 -31.19 34.72 -11.19
CA TYR A 370 -30.64 33.70 -12.11
C TYR A 370 -30.42 32.33 -11.52
N LEU A 371 -31.49 31.54 -11.42
CA LEU A 371 -31.51 30.15 -11.87
C LEU A 371 -32.97 29.81 -12.23
N ASN A 372 -33.19 29.57 -13.51
CA ASN A 372 -34.49 29.26 -14.10
C ASN A 372 -34.33 27.95 -14.87
N LEU A 373 -34.51 26.80 -14.21
CA LEU A 373 -34.75 25.53 -14.88
C LEU A 373 -35.76 24.68 -14.08
N PRO A 374 -36.73 24.05 -14.77
CA PRO A 374 -37.85 23.34 -14.16
C PRO A 374 -37.52 21.90 -13.76
N PHE A 375 -38.21 21.44 -12.71
CA PHE A 375 -38.28 20.05 -12.30
C PHE A 375 -39.04 19.20 -13.32
N PHE A 376 -38.50 18.03 -13.67
CA PHE A 376 -39.16 16.73 -13.55
C PHE A 376 -38.11 15.63 -13.42
#